data_AF-A0A7W1YAL5-F1
#
_entry.id   AF-A0A7W1YAL5-F1
#
_cell.length_a   1.000
_cell.length_b   1.000
_cell.length_c   1.000
_cell.angle_alpha   90.00
_cell.angle_beta   90.00
_cell.angle_gamma   90.00
#
_symmetry.space_group_name_H-M   'P 1'
#
loop_
_entity.id
_entity.type
_entity.pdbx_description
1 polymer ?
#
loop_
_entity_poly.entity_id
_entity_poly.type
_entity_poly.pdbx_seq_one_letter_code
_entity_poly.pdbx_strand_id
1 'polypeptide(L)'
;MKLTRKLGLAAATCVALAGMAVSQSWQPLKNKAPFNADTMAILQDGTVLVHQYTASGSAPSQVWKLTPDSSGSYVHGTWTQLASLPSGYGPLYFSEQVLPDGRVIYAGGEYNYGSAIWTKLAAIYNPLTNVWATLAPPAGWTSIGDAQSVVLPNGTYMQANALTSQQALLNASTLTWTPLAPGRRTATMKRASTFFRMGRC
;
A
#
# COMPACT_ATOMS: atom_id res chain seq x y z
N MET A 1 -57.18 21.17 -8.38
CA MET A 1 -56.94 19.88 -9.11
C MET A 1 -55.67 19.83 -9.97
N LYS A 2 -55.03 20.94 -10.37
CA LYS A 2 -53.80 20.90 -11.22
C LYS A 2 -52.47 20.72 -10.45
N LEU A 3 -52.45 20.99 -9.14
CA LEU A 3 -51.22 20.96 -8.31
C LEU A 3 -50.91 19.57 -7.75
N THR A 4 -51.93 18.81 -7.34
CA THR A 4 -51.80 17.45 -6.79
C THR A 4 -51.33 16.43 -7.83
N ARG A 5 -51.64 16.65 -9.11
CA ARG A 5 -51.21 15.80 -10.24
C ARG A 5 -49.71 15.94 -10.56
N LYS A 6 -49.12 17.11 -10.28
CA LYS A 6 -47.67 17.36 -10.49
C LYS A 6 -46.81 16.76 -9.38
N LEU A 7 -47.30 16.78 -8.13
CA LEU A 7 -46.63 16.15 -6.98
C LEU A 7 -46.61 14.62 -7.07
N GLY A 8 -47.69 14.00 -7.57
CA GLY A 8 -47.73 12.54 -7.79
C GLY A 8 -46.77 12.04 -8.86
N LEU A 9 -46.56 12.82 -9.93
CA LEU A 9 -45.62 12.49 -11.01
C LEU A 9 -44.15 12.66 -10.56
N ALA A 10 -43.86 13.68 -9.75
CA ALA A 10 -42.51 13.90 -9.20
C ALA A 10 -42.12 12.80 -8.19
N ALA A 11 -43.03 12.40 -7.31
CA ALA A 11 -42.78 11.33 -6.33
C ALA A 11 -42.61 9.95 -6.98
N ALA A 12 -43.39 9.62 -8.02
CA ALA A 12 -43.24 8.37 -8.78
C ALA A 12 -41.89 8.30 -9.52
N THR A 13 -41.37 9.44 -10.00
CA THR A 13 -40.08 9.50 -10.71
C THR A 13 -38.90 9.28 -9.75
N CYS A 14 -38.95 9.83 -8.53
CA CYS A 14 -37.91 9.61 -7.52
C CYS A 14 -37.86 8.16 -7.01
N VAL A 15 -39.00 7.47 -6.88
CA VAL A 15 -39.05 6.06 -6.46
C VAL A 15 -38.56 5.12 -7.58
N ALA A 16 -38.86 5.42 -8.84
CA ALA A 16 -38.37 4.65 -9.98
C ALA A 16 -36.84 4.75 -10.16
N LEU A 17 -36.25 5.92 -9.88
CA LEU A 17 -34.79 6.13 -9.94
C LEU A 17 -34.05 5.51 -8.73
N ALA A 18 -34.70 5.37 -7.58
CA ALA A 18 -34.13 4.68 -6.41
C ALA A 18 -34.02 3.16 -6.61
N GLY A 19 -34.88 2.56 -7.45
CA GLY A 19 -34.85 1.13 -7.77
C GLY A 19 -33.74 0.71 -8.75
N MET A 20 -33.05 1.67 -9.36
CA MET A 20 -31.88 1.44 -10.24
C MET A 20 -30.54 1.66 -9.52
N ALA A 21 -30.55 1.72 -8.18
CA ALA A 21 -29.32 1.71 -7.40
C ALA A 21 -28.65 0.33 -7.54
N VAL A 22 -27.82 0.18 -8.57
CA VAL A 22 -26.95 -0.99 -8.71
C VAL A 22 -25.96 -0.93 -7.54
N SER A 23 -26.14 -1.83 -6.58
CA SER A 23 -25.13 -2.07 -5.54
C SER A 23 -23.80 -2.39 -6.23
N GLN A 24 -22.69 -1.87 -5.70
CA GLN A 24 -21.37 -2.24 -6.21
C GLN A 24 -21.18 -3.76 -6.06
N SER A 25 -20.93 -4.45 -7.16
CA SER A 25 -20.65 -5.88 -7.17
C SER A 25 -19.15 -6.12 -7.34
N TRP A 26 -18.66 -7.18 -6.69
CA TRP A 26 -17.31 -7.66 -6.91
C TRP A 26 -17.25 -8.41 -8.23
N GLN A 27 -16.32 -8.02 -9.10
CA GLN A 27 -16.04 -8.74 -10.34
C GLN A 27 -14.72 -9.51 -10.20
N PRO A 28 -14.71 -10.84 -10.42
CA PRO A 28 -13.47 -11.59 -10.41
C PRO A 28 -12.59 -11.20 -11.60
N LEU A 29 -11.27 -11.20 -11.40
CA LEU A 29 -10.32 -11.09 -12.49
C LEU A 29 -10.47 -12.29 -13.43
N LYS A 30 -10.49 -12.04 -14.73
CA LYS A 30 -10.44 -13.10 -15.74
C LYS A 30 -9.06 -13.77 -15.73
N ASN A 31 -8.02 -12.95 -15.65
CA ASN A 31 -6.63 -13.37 -15.53
C ASN A 31 -6.25 -13.41 -14.05
N LYS A 32 -6.38 -14.57 -13.41
CA LYS A 32 -6.04 -14.76 -12.00
C LYS A 32 -4.54 -14.64 -11.79
N ALA A 33 -4.13 -14.12 -10.62
CA ALA A 33 -2.73 -14.13 -10.22
C ALA A 33 -2.20 -15.57 -10.17
N PRO A 34 -1.03 -15.88 -10.76
CA PRO A 34 -0.41 -17.21 -10.69
C PRO A 34 0.31 -17.48 -9.35
N PHE A 35 0.11 -16.61 -8.35
CA PHE A 35 0.78 -16.62 -7.05
C PHE A 35 -0.23 -16.18 -5.96
N ASN A 36 0.11 -16.34 -4.69
CA ASN A 36 -0.71 -15.78 -3.61
C ASN A 36 -0.31 -14.32 -3.37
N ALA A 37 -1.24 -13.41 -3.61
CA ALA A 37 -1.04 -11.99 -3.36
C ALA A 37 -1.08 -11.66 -1.86
N ASP A 38 -0.23 -10.73 -1.45
CA ASP A 38 -0.22 -10.12 -0.12
C ASP A 38 -0.44 -8.60 -0.26
N THR A 39 0.42 -7.76 0.30
CA THR A 39 0.26 -6.30 0.24
C THR A 39 0.33 -5.80 -1.20
N MET A 40 -0.39 -4.71 -1.46
CA MET A 40 -0.57 -4.14 -2.80
C MET A 40 -0.50 -2.62 -2.74
N ALA A 41 0.13 -2.03 -3.74
CA ALA A 41 0.20 -0.59 -3.92
C ALA A 41 -0.10 -0.20 -5.36
N ILE A 42 -0.99 0.77 -5.57
CA ILE A 42 -1.22 1.38 -6.89
C ILE A 42 -0.10 2.37 -7.20
N LEU A 43 0.50 2.24 -8.39
CA LEU A 43 1.56 3.11 -8.87
C LEU A 43 0.96 4.29 -9.66
N GLN A 44 1.79 5.32 -9.89
CA GLN A 44 1.36 6.55 -10.57
C GLN A 44 0.91 6.33 -12.02
N ASP A 45 1.37 5.25 -12.66
CA ASP A 45 0.98 4.86 -14.02
C ASP A 45 -0.32 4.04 -14.07
N GLY A 46 -0.98 3.82 -12.92
CA GLY A 46 -2.19 3.02 -12.83
C GLY A 46 -1.94 1.51 -12.86
N THR A 47 -0.69 1.05 -12.75
CA THR A 47 -0.41 -0.37 -12.48
C THR A 47 -0.45 -0.65 -10.98
N VAL A 48 -0.58 -1.92 -10.59
CA VAL A 48 -0.59 -2.32 -9.18
C VAL A 48 0.62 -3.21 -8.89
N LEU A 49 1.48 -2.75 -7.98
CA LEU A 49 2.56 -3.53 -7.39
C LEU A 49 1.98 -4.49 -6.36
N VAL A 50 2.40 -5.74 -6.37
CA VAL A 50 1.87 -6.80 -5.51
C VAL A 50 3.01 -7.62 -4.93
N HIS A 51 3.08 -7.66 -3.61
CA HIS A 51 3.97 -8.56 -2.89
C HIS A 51 3.43 -9.99 -2.94
N GLN A 52 4.30 -10.97 -3.17
CA GLN A 52 3.92 -12.38 -3.13
C GLN A 52 4.05 -12.95 -1.72
N TYR A 53 3.16 -13.86 -1.37
CA TYR A 53 3.25 -14.72 -0.20
C TYR A 53 3.16 -16.20 -0.60
N THR A 54 3.64 -17.10 0.25
CA THR A 54 3.54 -18.54 0.06
C THR A 54 2.52 -19.14 1.03
N ALA A 55 1.87 -20.23 0.61
CA ALA A 55 0.89 -20.94 1.45
C ALA A 55 1.48 -21.46 2.79
N SER A 56 2.80 -21.55 2.90
CA SER A 56 3.52 -22.07 4.08
C SER A 56 3.79 -21.02 5.17
N GLY A 57 3.23 -19.81 5.11
CA GLY A 57 3.54 -18.83 6.16
C GLY A 57 4.67 -17.86 5.84
N SER A 58 5.31 -17.95 4.67
CA SER A 58 6.51 -17.17 4.35
C SER A 58 6.33 -16.30 3.11
N ALA A 59 7.02 -15.16 3.08
CA ALA A 59 7.17 -14.37 1.87
C ALA A 59 8.47 -14.73 1.14
N PRO A 60 8.43 -15.03 -0.16
CA PRO A 60 9.61 -14.98 -1.00
C PRO A 60 10.00 -13.51 -1.26
N SER A 61 11.14 -13.28 -1.90
CA SER A 61 11.53 -11.92 -2.34
C SER A 61 10.80 -11.45 -3.61
N GLN A 62 9.80 -12.19 -4.08
CA GLN A 62 9.15 -11.96 -5.38
C GLN A 62 8.09 -10.87 -5.29
N VAL A 63 8.09 -10.00 -6.30
CA VAL A 63 7.14 -8.91 -6.47
C VAL A 63 6.58 -8.95 -7.88
N TRP A 64 5.30 -8.64 -8.03
CA TRP A 64 4.56 -8.72 -9.27
C TRP A 64 3.90 -7.40 -9.60
N LYS A 65 3.54 -7.22 -10.87
CA LYS A 65 2.77 -6.09 -11.37
C LYS A 65 1.52 -6.57 -12.06
N LEU A 66 0.38 -5.97 -11.71
CA LEU A 66 -0.84 -6.05 -12.49
C LEU A 66 -0.97 -4.79 -13.35
N THR A 67 -0.96 -4.98 -14.67
CA THR A 67 -1.16 -3.91 -15.65
C THR A 67 -2.61 -3.96 -16.14
N PRO A 68 -3.37 -2.85 -16.11
CA PRO A 68 -4.72 -2.83 -16.66
C PRO A 68 -4.70 -3.04 -18.19
N ASP A 69 -5.83 -3.44 -18.75
CA ASP A 69 -6.00 -3.50 -20.20
C ASP A 69 -6.09 -2.08 -20.82
N SER A 70 -6.20 -2.01 -22.16
CA SER A 70 -6.24 -0.73 -22.89
C SER A 70 -7.46 0.15 -22.56
N SER A 71 -8.47 -0.38 -21.87
CA SER A 71 -9.62 0.39 -21.37
C SER A 71 -9.41 0.91 -19.94
N GLY A 72 -8.27 0.60 -19.31
CA GLY A 72 -8.01 0.88 -17.90
C GLY A 72 -8.62 -0.14 -16.93
N SER A 73 -9.19 -1.24 -17.43
CA SER A 73 -9.79 -2.27 -16.60
C SER A 73 -8.77 -3.31 -16.17
N TYR A 74 -8.81 -3.72 -14.91
CA TYR A 74 -7.96 -4.80 -14.40
C TYR A 74 -8.52 -6.20 -14.67
N VAL A 75 -9.78 -6.32 -15.10
CA VAL A 75 -10.46 -7.62 -15.29
C VAL A 75 -9.69 -8.52 -16.26
N HIS A 76 -9.23 -7.95 -17.38
CA HIS A 76 -8.36 -8.61 -18.36
C HIS A 76 -6.90 -8.15 -18.24
N GLY A 77 -6.53 -7.60 -17.09
CA GLY A 77 -5.18 -7.13 -16.83
C GLY A 77 -4.15 -8.24 -16.97
N THR A 78 -2.90 -7.83 -17.16
CA THR A 78 -1.77 -8.75 -17.35
C THR A 78 -0.87 -8.74 -16.12
N TRP A 79 -0.53 -9.94 -15.64
CA TRP A 79 0.44 -10.14 -14.56
C TRP A 79 1.85 -10.25 -15.13
N THR A 80 2.79 -9.55 -14.53
CA THR A 80 4.21 -9.62 -14.89
C THR A 80 5.06 -9.68 -13.63
N GLN A 81 5.98 -10.64 -13.55
CA GLN A 81 6.93 -10.69 -12.45
C GLN A 81 7.94 -9.55 -12.60
N LEU A 82 8.20 -8.83 -11.51
CA LEU A 82 9.18 -7.75 -11.46
C LEU A 82 10.51 -8.23 -10.87
N ALA A 83 11.47 -7.32 -10.73
CA ALA A 83 12.68 -7.59 -9.97
C ALA A 83 12.34 -8.00 -8.53
N SER A 84 13.05 -9.01 -8.03
CA SER A 84 12.93 -9.44 -6.65
C SER A 84 13.59 -8.44 -5.69
N LEU A 85 13.14 -8.45 -4.44
CA LEU A 85 13.78 -7.73 -3.34
C LEU A 85 15.26 -8.15 -3.17
N PRO A 86 16.09 -7.29 -2.54
CA PRO A 86 17.49 -7.59 -2.30
C PRO A 86 17.71 -8.92 -1.56
N SER A 87 18.86 -9.56 -1.81
CA SER A 87 19.22 -10.82 -1.16
C SER A 87 19.11 -10.73 0.36
N GLY A 88 18.50 -11.76 0.97
CA GLY A 88 18.26 -11.79 2.42
C GLY A 88 17.01 -11.04 2.88
N TYR A 89 16.21 -10.48 1.97
CA TYR A 89 14.99 -9.73 2.30
C TYR A 89 13.74 -10.32 1.62
N GLY A 90 12.93 -11.05 2.40
CA GLY A 90 11.62 -11.59 2.04
C GLY A 90 10.64 -11.36 3.20
N PRO A 91 10.18 -10.12 3.40
CA PRO A 91 9.52 -9.72 4.64
C PRO A 91 8.04 -10.06 4.67
N LEU A 92 7.50 -10.24 5.88
CA LEU A 92 6.06 -10.13 6.15
C LEU A 92 5.81 -9.15 7.28
N TYR A 93 4.64 -8.53 7.24
CA TYR A 93 4.22 -7.51 8.22
C TYR A 93 5.23 -6.34 8.27
N PHE A 94 5.67 -5.94 7.09
CA PHE A 94 6.49 -4.76 6.83
C PHE A 94 5.60 -3.55 6.52
N SER A 95 6.22 -2.38 6.41
CA SER A 95 5.52 -1.17 6.00
C SER A 95 5.76 -0.86 4.52
N GLU A 96 4.72 -0.40 3.82
CA GLU A 96 4.72 -0.13 2.37
C GLU A 96 4.12 1.25 2.08
N GLN A 97 4.83 2.05 1.27
CA GLN A 97 4.32 3.32 0.75
C GLN A 97 4.84 3.64 -0.65
N VAL A 98 4.00 4.28 -1.46
CA VAL A 98 4.40 4.93 -2.72
C VAL A 98 4.83 6.36 -2.40
N LEU A 99 6.07 6.70 -2.75
CA LEU A 99 6.66 8.01 -2.55
C LEU A 99 6.18 9.02 -3.61
N PRO A 100 6.27 10.34 -3.36
CA PRO A 100 5.82 11.35 -4.31
C PRO A 100 6.52 11.29 -5.67
N ASP A 101 7.75 10.77 -5.73
CA ASP A 101 8.52 10.59 -6.96
C ASP A 101 8.23 9.25 -7.67
N GLY A 102 7.21 8.52 -7.22
CA GLY A 102 6.75 7.27 -7.82
C GLY A 102 7.50 6.02 -7.37
N ARG A 103 8.60 6.15 -6.61
CA ARG A 103 9.29 5.00 -6.03
C ARG A 103 8.45 4.36 -4.91
N VAL A 104 8.71 3.10 -4.59
CA VAL A 104 8.00 2.39 -3.51
C VAL A 104 9.01 1.98 -2.44
N ILE A 105 8.69 2.22 -1.16
CA ILE A 105 9.51 1.80 -0.03
C ILE A 105 8.88 0.62 0.69
N TYR A 106 9.67 -0.44 0.89
CA TYR A 106 9.38 -1.54 1.81
C TYR A 106 10.34 -1.41 2.98
N ALA A 107 9.81 -1.33 4.20
CA ALA A 107 10.65 -1.20 5.39
C ALA A 107 10.22 -2.17 6.48
N GLY A 108 11.19 -2.97 6.92
CA GLY A 108 11.04 -3.91 8.00
C GLY A 108 10.42 -5.25 7.62
N GLY A 109 9.85 -5.90 8.63
CA GLY A 109 9.12 -7.15 8.61
C GLY A 109 9.20 -7.79 10.00
N GLU A 110 8.06 -8.10 10.61
CA GLU A 110 8.05 -8.95 11.82
C GLU A 110 8.66 -10.33 11.49
N TYR A 111 8.40 -10.82 10.27
CA TYR A 111 9.00 -12.05 9.75
C TYR A 111 9.87 -11.76 8.52
N ASN A 112 10.87 -12.61 8.30
CA ASN A 112 11.70 -12.63 7.09
C ASN A 112 11.93 -14.08 6.68
N TYR A 113 11.56 -14.44 5.45
CA TYR A 113 11.54 -15.83 4.96
C TYR A 113 10.87 -16.82 5.95
N GLY A 114 9.76 -16.39 6.55
CA GLY A 114 8.98 -17.21 7.50
C GLY A 114 9.54 -17.27 8.93
N SER A 115 10.69 -16.64 9.21
CA SER A 115 11.25 -16.57 10.56
C SER A 115 10.88 -15.26 11.25
N ALA A 116 10.35 -15.32 12.48
CA ALA A 116 10.00 -14.14 13.28
C ALA A 116 11.26 -13.46 13.84
N ILE A 117 11.80 -12.49 13.12
CA ILE A 117 13.09 -11.85 13.44
C ILE A 117 13.01 -10.33 13.62
N TRP A 118 11.85 -9.71 13.40
CA TRP A 118 11.67 -8.26 13.53
C TRP A 118 12.73 -7.47 12.76
N THR A 119 12.93 -7.83 11.49
CA THR A 119 14.02 -7.29 10.67
C THR A 119 13.93 -5.77 10.54
N LYS A 120 15.08 -5.12 10.43
CA LYS A 120 15.19 -3.68 10.15
C LYS A 120 15.65 -3.41 8.71
N LEU A 121 15.74 -4.44 7.89
CA LEU A 121 16.06 -4.28 6.47
C LEU A 121 14.98 -3.43 5.80
N ALA A 122 15.38 -2.64 4.81
CA ALA A 122 14.47 -1.87 3.99
C ALA A 122 15.00 -1.84 2.55
N ALA A 123 14.10 -1.61 1.60
CA ALA A 123 14.43 -1.47 0.20
C ALA A 123 13.52 -0.45 -0.49
N ILE A 124 14.05 0.19 -1.53
CA ILE A 124 13.29 1.11 -2.38
C ILE A 124 13.28 0.58 -3.81
N TYR A 125 12.08 0.46 -4.37
CA TYR A 125 11.84 0.09 -5.74
C TYR A 125 11.75 1.32 -6.63
N ASN A 126 12.47 1.30 -7.76
CA ASN A 126 12.29 2.25 -8.84
C ASN A 126 11.51 1.59 -9.99
N PRO A 127 10.25 1.98 -10.23
CA PRO A 127 9.43 1.39 -11.30
C PRO A 127 9.93 1.73 -12.71
N LEU A 128 10.68 2.82 -12.89
CA LEU A 128 11.22 3.22 -14.19
C LEU A 128 12.35 2.30 -14.65
N THR A 129 13.15 1.81 -13.70
CA THR A 129 14.30 0.93 -14.00
C THR A 129 14.03 -0.53 -13.64
N ASN A 130 12.90 -0.83 -12.98
CA ASN A 130 12.59 -2.15 -12.42
C ASN A 130 13.73 -2.69 -11.53
N VAL A 131 14.20 -1.87 -10.58
CA VAL A 131 15.30 -2.23 -9.68
C VAL A 131 14.94 -1.91 -8.24
N TRP A 132 15.30 -2.83 -7.33
CA TRP A 132 15.32 -2.59 -5.90
C TRP A 132 16.73 -2.21 -5.43
N ALA A 133 16.82 -1.16 -4.62
CA ALA A 133 18.03 -0.79 -3.89
C ALA A 133 17.82 -1.02 -2.40
N THR A 134 18.87 -1.47 -1.69
CA THR A 134 18.85 -1.55 -0.23
C THR A 134 18.79 -0.16 0.39
N LEU A 135 18.04 -0.02 1.47
CA LEU A 135 17.94 1.20 2.25
C LEU A 135 18.37 0.91 3.68
N ALA A 136 19.33 1.68 4.19
CA ALA A 136 19.73 1.58 5.60
C ALA A 136 18.57 2.02 6.50
N PRO A 137 18.33 1.36 7.65
CA PRO A 137 17.33 1.82 8.61
C PRO A 137 17.75 3.14 9.28
N PRO A 138 16.83 3.84 9.96
CA PRO A 138 17.21 4.98 10.79
C PRO A 138 18.26 4.58 11.84
N ALA A 139 19.21 5.47 12.11
CA ALA A 139 20.30 5.21 13.05
C ALA A 139 19.77 4.82 14.44
N GLY A 140 20.37 3.80 15.05
CA GLY A 140 19.98 3.30 16.38
C GLY A 140 18.74 2.40 16.41
N TRP A 141 18.08 2.16 15.26
CA TRP A 141 16.95 1.23 15.21
C TRP A 141 17.46 -0.22 15.14
N THR A 142 16.83 -1.07 15.95
CA THR A 142 17.13 -2.51 16.02
C THR A 142 16.05 -3.36 15.34
N SER A 143 14.84 -2.82 15.15
CA SER A 143 13.72 -3.52 14.55
C SER A 143 12.78 -2.57 13.81
N ILE A 144 12.12 -3.07 12.77
CA ILE A 144 10.97 -2.44 12.10
C ILE A 144 10.02 -3.59 11.78
N GLY A 145 9.02 -3.88 12.60
CA GLY A 145 8.07 -4.96 12.33
C GLY A 145 6.70 -4.53 12.82
N ASP A 146 5.64 -4.94 12.11
CA ASP A 146 4.27 -4.55 12.44
C ASP A 146 4.11 -3.01 12.55
N ALA A 147 4.97 -2.31 11.82
CA ALA A 147 5.26 -0.91 12.02
C ALA A 147 4.41 -0.04 11.09
N GLN A 148 3.86 1.04 11.63
CA GLN A 148 3.07 2.00 10.88
C GLN A 148 3.98 2.90 10.03
N SER A 149 3.50 3.27 8.86
CA SER A 149 4.14 4.28 8.01
C SER A 149 3.09 5.15 7.32
N VAL A 150 3.51 6.34 6.92
CA VAL A 150 2.67 7.30 6.21
C VAL A 150 3.53 8.20 5.31
N VAL A 151 3.00 8.60 4.16
CA VAL A 151 3.51 9.75 3.40
C VAL A 151 2.74 10.99 3.85
N LEU A 152 3.45 11.94 4.44
CA LEU A 152 2.89 13.18 4.96
C LEU A 152 2.44 14.11 3.82
N PRO A 153 1.58 15.12 4.08
CA PRO A 153 1.11 16.04 3.04
C PRO A 153 2.21 16.82 2.31
N ASN A 154 3.39 16.97 2.93
CA ASN A 154 4.57 17.59 2.31
C ASN A 154 5.39 16.60 1.45
N GLY A 155 4.93 15.36 1.31
CA GLY A 155 5.60 14.30 0.55
C GLY A 155 6.67 13.52 1.33
N THR A 156 6.96 13.87 2.57
CA THR A 156 7.94 13.15 3.38
C THR A 156 7.37 11.83 3.87
N TYR A 157 8.10 10.73 3.66
CA TYR A 157 7.75 9.44 4.25
C TYR A 157 8.14 9.41 5.73
N MET A 158 7.26 8.88 6.57
CA MET A 158 7.46 8.72 8.00
C MET A 158 7.33 7.25 8.39
N GLN A 159 8.30 6.75 9.13
CA GLN A 159 8.31 5.41 9.73
C GLN A 159 8.18 5.52 11.24
N ALA A 160 7.27 4.73 11.82
CA ALA A 160 7.23 4.49 13.27
C ALA A 160 7.89 3.15 13.62
N ASN A 161 8.23 2.94 14.89
CA ASN A 161 8.62 1.65 15.44
C ASN A 161 7.47 1.11 16.33
N ALA A 162 7.02 -0.12 16.09
CA ALA A 162 5.92 -0.70 16.86
C ALA A 162 6.28 -1.07 18.31
N LEU A 163 7.55 -1.38 18.57
CA LEU A 163 8.03 -1.85 19.87
C LEU A 163 8.54 -0.71 20.75
N THR A 164 9.01 0.39 20.16
CA THR A 164 9.57 1.55 20.86
C THR A 164 8.70 2.79 20.66
N SER A 165 9.19 3.96 21.07
CA SER A 165 8.59 5.27 20.76
C SER A 165 9.31 5.99 19.62
N GLN A 166 10.23 5.29 18.93
CA GLN A 166 11.03 5.86 17.85
C GLN A 166 10.18 6.13 16.61
N GLN A 167 10.43 7.27 15.97
CA GLN A 167 9.85 7.67 14.70
C GLN A 167 10.92 8.40 13.89
N ALA A 168 10.89 8.27 12.57
CA ALA A 168 11.85 8.91 11.68
C ALA A 168 11.22 9.33 10.36
N LEU A 169 11.71 10.44 9.81
CA LEU A 169 11.35 10.96 8.50
C LEU A 169 12.42 10.59 7.48
N LEU A 170 12.03 10.09 6.32
CA LEU A 170 12.93 9.83 5.20
C LEU A 170 12.91 11.00 4.22
N ASN A 171 14.07 11.58 3.95
CA ASN A 171 14.25 12.41 2.77
C ASN A 171 14.43 11.50 1.55
N ALA A 172 13.43 11.45 0.67
CA ALA A 172 13.46 10.59 -0.51
C ALA A 172 14.59 10.95 -1.48
N SER A 173 14.92 12.23 -1.65
CA SER A 173 15.95 12.66 -2.60
C SER A 173 17.37 12.24 -2.19
N THR A 174 17.67 12.24 -0.89
CA THR A 174 19.00 11.91 -0.36
C THR A 174 19.08 10.52 0.28
N LEU A 175 17.94 9.86 0.49
CA LEU A 175 17.82 8.58 1.21
C LEU A 175 18.39 8.63 2.64
N THR A 176 18.24 9.78 3.30
CA THR A 176 18.71 10.01 4.67
C THR A 176 17.56 10.14 5.64
N TRP A 177 17.71 9.58 6.84
CA TRP A 177 16.72 9.64 7.90
C TRP A 177 16.95 10.81 8.86
N THR A 178 15.87 11.47 9.26
CA THR A 178 15.84 12.44 10.35
C THR A 178 15.00 11.87 11.49
N PRO A 179 15.59 11.56 12.66
CA PRO A 179 14.83 11.08 13.80
C PRO A 179 13.90 12.18 14.31
N LEU A 180 12.69 11.79 14.69
CA LEU A 180 11.78 12.66 15.43
C LEU A 180 11.94 12.44 16.92
N ALA A 181 11.66 13.49 17.71
CA ALA A 181 11.55 13.33 19.15
C ALA A 181 10.49 12.25 19.46
N PRO A 182 10.68 11.41 20.49
CA PRO A 182 9.75 10.35 20.82
C PRO A 182 8.32 10.89 20.96
N GLY A 183 7.43 10.47 20.06
CA GLY A 183 6.03 10.88 20.05
C GLY A 183 5.16 10.05 21.01
N ARG A 184 3.97 10.56 21.38
CA ARG A 184 2.97 9.76 22.10
C ARG A 184 2.49 8.62 21.19
N ARG A 185 2.42 7.39 21.72
CA ARG A 185 1.88 6.22 21.02
C ARG A 185 0.41 6.48 20.68
N THR A 186 0.07 6.62 19.40
CA THR A 186 -1.31 6.41 18.92
C THR A 186 -1.45 4.95 18.55
N ALA A 187 -2.58 4.35 18.93
CA ALA A 187 -2.82 2.91 18.97
C ALA A 187 -2.25 2.11 17.77
N THR A 188 -1.72 0.92 18.09
CA THR A 188 -1.23 -0.10 17.18
C THR A 188 -2.34 -0.54 16.22
N MET A 189 -2.34 -0.01 15.00
CA MET A 189 -3.09 -0.62 13.89
C MET A 189 -2.18 -1.63 13.21
N LYS A 190 -2.53 -2.92 13.32
CA LYS A 190 -1.99 -3.95 12.45
C LYS A 190 -2.48 -3.66 11.03
N ARG A 191 -1.53 -3.48 10.09
CA ARG A 191 -1.77 -3.23 8.65
C ARG A 191 -2.44 -1.90 8.31
N ALA A 192 -1.74 -0.78 8.48
CA ALA A 192 -2.22 0.50 7.96
C ALA A 192 -1.15 1.20 7.10
N SER A 193 -1.38 1.28 5.80
CA SER A 193 -1.00 2.44 5.01
C SER A 193 -1.97 3.55 5.40
N THR A 194 -1.61 4.40 6.35
CA THR A 194 -2.55 5.45 6.80
C THR A 194 -2.60 6.57 5.75
N PHE A 195 -3.66 6.62 4.94
CA PHE A 195 -3.94 7.74 4.06
C PHE A 195 -4.63 8.86 4.87
N PHE A 196 -3.87 9.84 5.37
CA PHE A 196 -4.46 11.03 6.01
C PHE A 196 -4.79 12.07 4.93
N ARG A 197 -6.05 12.13 4.49
CA ARG A 197 -6.56 13.30 3.76
C ARG A 197 -6.95 14.34 4.81
N MET A 198 -6.09 15.32 5.08
CA MET A 198 -6.49 16.48 5.89
C MET A 198 -7.52 17.29 5.08
N GLY A 199 -8.80 17.04 5.33
CA GLY A 199 -9.86 17.94 4.93
C GLY A 199 -9.66 19.27 5.65
N ARG A 200 -9.40 20.34 4.89
CA ARG A 200 -9.57 21.69 5.40
C ARG A 200 -11.08 21.97 5.42
N CYS A 201 -11.62 22.27 6.59
CA CYS A 201 -12.75 23.19 6.70
C CYS A 201 -12.18 24.61 6.77
#